data_AF-A0A2V7SWH7-F1
#
_entry.id   AF-A0A2V7SWH7-F1
#
_cell.length_a   1.000
_cell.length_b   1.000
_cell.length_c   1.000
_cell.angle_alpha   90.00
_cell.angle_beta   90.00
_cell.angle_gamma   90.00
#
_symmetry.space_group_name_H-M   'P 1'
#
loop_
_entity.id
_entity.type
_entity.pdbx_description
1 polymer ?
#
loop_
_entity_poly.entity_id
_entity_poly.type
_entity_poly.pdbx_seq_one_letter_code
_entity_poly.pdbx_strand_id
1 'polypeptide(L)'
;MHGLRGALCVLALGWFAQPTVPVAPRVALRVGCDSLVLTHATDPLAYRQRGDRCEGVYGQKVSGSSTLRVASLVESLEAFDDSSSSPLLIEWTAPTGAPVAVRASAIRAGLYYRMETARPIAAHSFSWPADVRRPLRIRSTDIGVIGVTSMTLGGRPRDVLVPLRISQRRPPTRSSRYRLTLWPTIGLSDVFLTVAATGADGAPTRYLQRDVKLTSGLYPAERPIAVRLPELEERGVYLVRVAATREAGGGVTTSFLLYHAGRTGEGRQAP
;
A
#
# COMPACT_ATOMS: atom_id res chain seq x y z
N MET A 1 -64.99 32.87 52.36
CA MET A 1 -64.07 33.66 51.51
C MET A 1 -62.84 33.98 52.35
N HIS A 2 -61.63 33.85 51.79
CA HIS A 2 -60.31 33.69 52.46
C HIS A 2 -60.00 32.22 52.83
N GLY A 3 -58.84 31.63 52.51
CA GLY A 3 -57.58 32.21 52.03
C GLY A 3 -56.69 31.20 51.30
N LEU A 4 -55.83 31.78 50.44
CA LEU A 4 -54.69 31.19 49.74
C LEU A 4 -53.69 30.54 50.69
N ARG A 5 -53.16 29.37 50.32
CA ARG A 5 -51.75 29.02 50.56
C ARG A 5 -51.18 28.31 49.33
N GLY A 6 -50.28 29.02 48.66
CA GLY A 6 -49.48 28.50 47.55
C GLY A 6 -48.33 27.63 48.04
N ALA A 7 -48.00 26.61 47.25
CA ALA A 7 -46.79 25.83 47.40
C ALA A 7 -45.89 26.11 46.18
N LEU A 8 -44.79 26.82 46.42
CA LEU A 8 -43.68 26.94 45.47
C LEU A 8 -42.94 25.59 45.42
N CYS A 9 -42.90 24.98 44.25
CA CYS A 9 -42.07 23.81 43.98
C CYS A 9 -40.78 24.28 43.30
N VAL A 10 -39.67 24.26 44.05
CA VAL A 10 -38.33 24.61 43.54
C VAL A 10 -37.75 23.39 42.83
N LEU A 11 -37.71 23.42 41.49
CA LEU A 11 -37.01 22.42 40.68
C LEU A 11 -35.51 22.77 40.64
N ALA A 12 -34.72 22.00 41.38
CA ALA A 12 -33.26 22.06 41.32
C ALA A 12 -32.76 21.39 40.02
N LEU A 13 -32.26 22.20 39.08
CA LEU A 13 -31.57 21.74 37.88
C LEU A 13 -30.15 21.26 38.25
N GLY A 14 -30.01 19.96 38.49
CA GLY A 14 -28.71 19.30 38.64
C GLY A 14 -27.96 19.27 37.32
N TRP A 15 -26.88 20.06 37.22
CA TRP A 15 -25.91 19.98 36.12
C TRP A 15 -25.09 18.69 36.28
N PHE A 16 -25.38 17.68 35.47
CA PHE A 16 -24.53 16.50 35.34
C PHE A 16 -23.32 16.86 34.47
N ALA A 17 -22.20 17.18 35.11
CA ALA A 17 -20.90 17.21 34.43
C ALA A 17 -20.57 15.80 33.95
N GLN A 18 -20.60 15.57 32.63
CA GLN A 18 -20.17 14.29 32.07
C GLN A 18 -18.66 14.14 32.30
N PRO A 19 -18.20 13.02 32.90
CA PRO A 19 -16.78 12.78 33.06
C PRO A 19 -16.12 12.67 31.68
N THR A 20 -15.16 13.54 31.42
CA THR A 20 -14.31 13.46 30.23
C THR A 20 -13.47 12.19 30.33
N VAL A 21 -13.84 11.15 29.57
CA VAL A 21 -13.05 9.93 29.48
C VAL A 21 -11.71 10.27 28.81
N PRO A 22 -10.56 10.05 29.47
CA PRO A 22 -9.26 10.31 28.87
C PRO A 22 -9.08 9.37 27.67
N VAL A 23 -8.93 9.96 26.47
CA VAL A 23 -8.61 9.23 25.25
C VAL A 23 -7.17 8.74 25.37
N ALA A 24 -6.97 7.43 25.52
CA ALA A 24 -5.64 6.84 25.56
C ALA A 24 -4.85 7.23 24.29
N PRO A 25 -3.55 7.59 24.42
CA PRO A 25 -2.73 7.95 23.28
C PRO A 25 -2.65 6.76 22.32
N ARG A 26 -2.98 6.98 21.04
CA ARG A 26 -2.77 5.99 19.99
C ARG A 26 -1.28 5.69 19.90
N VAL A 27 -0.88 4.50 20.33
CA VAL A 27 0.48 3.99 20.12
C VAL A 27 0.67 3.78 18.62
N ALA A 28 1.36 4.71 17.97
CA ALA A 28 1.77 4.54 16.58
C ALA A 28 2.83 3.43 16.52
N LEU A 29 2.61 2.42 15.67
CA LEU A 29 3.62 1.41 15.41
C LEU A 29 4.81 2.12 14.77
N ARG A 30 5.94 2.22 15.47
CA ARG A 30 7.15 2.84 14.91
C ARG A 30 7.84 1.83 14.01
N VAL A 31 7.99 2.17 12.74
CA VAL A 31 8.92 1.47 11.84
C VAL A 31 10.32 1.96 12.18
N GLY A 32 11.22 1.05 12.54
CA GLY A 32 12.64 1.37 12.65
C GLY A 32 13.20 1.64 11.26
N CYS A 33 13.90 2.75 11.07
CA CYS A 33 14.47 3.05 9.76
C CYS A 33 15.62 2.10 9.45
N ASP A 34 15.55 1.46 8.28
CA ASP A 34 16.65 0.68 7.73
C ASP A 34 17.96 1.47 7.76
N SER A 35 19.06 0.78 8.06
CA SER A 35 20.41 1.32 7.94
C SER A 35 20.82 1.39 6.46
N LEU A 36 20.32 2.41 5.76
CA LEU A 36 20.72 2.72 4.38
C LEU A 36 21.98 3.59 4.38
N VAL A 37 22.81 3.42 3.35
CA VAL A 37 23.95 4.32 3.12
C VAL A 37 23.39 5.71 2.82
N LEU A 38 23.88 6.75 3.48
CA LEU A 38 23.46 8.13 3.24
C LEU A 38 24.54 8.85 2.42
N THR A 39 24.15 9.54 1.35
CA THR A 39 25.09 10.34 0.54
C THR A 39 25.51 11.61 1.30
N HIS A 40 24.56 12.26 1.98
CA HIS A 40 24.78 13.47 2.76
C HIS A 40 23.88 13.43 4.02
N ALA A 41 24.43 13.04 5.17
CA ALA A 41 23.64 12.90 6.40
C ALA A 41 22.99 14.21 6.89
N THR A 42 23.56 15.37 6.51
CA THR A 42 23.06 16.70 6.86
C THR A 42 21.98 17.22 5.92
N ASP A 43 21.74 16.57 4.77
CA ASP A 43 20.69 16.97 3.84
C ASP A 43 19.32 16.87 4.53
N PRO A 44 18.50 17.95 4.55
CA PRO A 44 17.16 17.91 5.13
C PRO A 44 16.23 16.88 4.47
N LEU A 45 16.56 16.42 3.26
CA LEU A 45 15.85 15.39 2.49
C LEU A 45 16.45 13.98 2.65
N ALA A 46 17.55 13.80 3.40
CA ALA A 46 18.13 12.49 3.66
C ALA A 46 17.13 11.52 4.32
N TYR A 47 17.30 10.22 4.05
CA TYR A 47 16.48 9.15 4.62
C TYR A 47 16.64 9.09 6.14
N ARG A 48 15.54 9.37 6.85
CA ARG A 48 15.51 9.40 8.31
C ARG A 48 14.09 9.24 8.86
N GLN A 49 13.99 9.09 10.19
CA GLN A 49 12.71 9.10 10.89
C GLN A 49 12.04 10.48 10.75
N ARG A 50 10.75 10.49 10.39
CA ARG A 50 9.90 11.68 10.24
C ARG A 50 8.52 11.39 10.83
N GLY A 51 8.36 11.60 12.14
CA GLY A 51 7.10 11.28 12.83
C GLY A 51 6.82 9.78 12.82
N ASP A 52 5.78 9.36 12.11
CA ASP A 52 5.30 7.97 12.01
C ASP A 52 5.81 7.21 10.76
N ARG A 53 6.81 7.76 10.05
CA ARG A 53 7.42 7.12 8.87
C ARG A 53 8.92 7.33 8.82
N CYS A 54 9.61 6.50 8.06
CA CYS A 54 10.97 6.74 7.59
C CYS A 54 10.90 7.21 6.15
N GLU A 55 11.55 8.32 5.81
CA GLU A 55 11.48 8.86 4.46
C GLU A 55 12.69 9.72 4.09
N GLY A 56 13.10 9.65 2.84
CA GLY A 56 14.11 10.52 2.24
C GLY A 56 14.94 9.86 1.15
N VAL A 57 15.99 10.56 0.75
CA VAL A 57 16.98 10.08 -0.21
C VAL A 57 18.13 9.35 0.48
N TYR A 58 18.66 8.34 -0.17
CA TYR A 58 19.78 7.55 0.32
C TYR A 58 20.82 7.34 -0.80
N GLY A 59 22.02 6.89 -0.46
CA GLY A 59 23.07 6.55 -1.42
C GLY A 59 22.83 5.17 -2.03
N GLN A 60 23.16 5.02 -3.31
CA GLN A 60 23.06 3.73 -3.98
C GLN A 60 24.01 2.71 -3.32
N LYS A 61 23.45 1.62 -2.79
CA LYS A 61 24.24 0.43 -2.53
C LYS A 61 24.30 -0.36 -3.85
N VAL A 62 25.49 -0.51 -4.43
CA VAL A 62 25.74 -1.22 -5.72
C VAL A 62 25.50 -2.73 -5.66
N SER A 63 24.70 -3.23 -4.71
CA SER A 63 24.43 -4.66 -4.56
C SER A 63 22.93 -4.89 -4.67
N GLY A 64 22.46 -5.07 -5.91
CA GLY A 64 21.07 -5.41 -6.21
C GLY A 64 20.96 -6.84 -6.71
N SER A 65 20.71 -7.78 -5.78
CA SER A 65 20.53 -9.22 -6.09
C SER A 65 19.22 -9.53 -6.84
N SER A 66 18.24 -8.62 -6.86
CA SER A 66 16.96 -8.85 -7.54
C SER A 66 16.97 -8.33 -8.97
N THR A 67 16.85 -9.24 -9.94
CA THR A 67 16.76 -8.93 -11.38
C THR A 67 15.40 -8.37 -11.80
N LEU A 68 14.33 -8.74 -11.08
CA LEU A 68 12.96 -8.29 -11.30
C LEU A 68 12.24 -8.19 -9.95
N ARG A 69 11.62 -7.04 -9.66
CA ARG A 69 10.84 -6.83 -8.42
C ARG A 69 9.46 -6.24 -8.69
N VAL A 70 8.54 -6.50 -7.77
CA VAL A 70 7.27 -5.75 -7.67
C VAL A 70 7.58 -4.37 -7.10
N ALA A 71 7.30 -3.33 -7.87
CA ALA A 71 7.55 -1.96 -7.47
C ALA A 71 6.27 -1.23 -7.01
N SER A 72 5.11 -1.60 -7.58
CA SER A 72 3.84 -0.99 -7.21
C SER A 72 2.69 -1.99 -7.38
N LEU A 73 1.71 -1.93 -6.50
CA LEU A 73 0.44 -2.63 -6.65
C LEU A 73 -0.70 -1.70 -6.20
N VAL A 74 -1.46 -1.22 -7.17
CA VAL A 74 -2.52 -0.23 -6.91
C VAL A 74 -3.84 -0.65 -7.54
N GLU A 75 -4.92 -0.31 -6.86
CA GLU A 75 -6.29 -0.33 -7.36
C GLU A 75 -6.61 0.97 -8.11
N SER A 76 -6.18 2.10 -7.57
CA SER A 76 -6.27 3.40 -8.22
C SER A 76 -5.13 4.32 -7.78
N LEU A 77 -4.67 5.17 -8.69
CA LEU A 77 -3.61 6.15 -8.44
C LEU A 77 -3.94 7.42 -9.21
N GLU A 78 -4.21 8.50 -8.49
CA GLU A 78 -4.36 9.84 -9.05
C GLU A 78 -3.00 10.36 -9.55
N ALA A 79 -3.02 11.18 -10.59
CA ALA A 79 -1.86 11.98 -10.94
C ALA A 79 -1.60 13.01 -9.82
N PHE A 80 -0.37 13.10 -9.35
CA PHE A 80 -0.04 14.04 -8.28
C PHE A 80 0.09 15.45 -8.85
N ASP A 81 -0.43 16.42 -8.11
CA ASP A 81 -0.02 17.80 -8.24
C ASP A 81 1.31 17.97 -7.50
N ASP A 82 2.39 18.18 -8.27
CA ASP A 82 3.75 18.37 -7.78
C ASP A 82 4.02 19.79 -7.24
N SER A 83 3.07 20.71 -7.41
CA SER A 83 3.12 22.07 -6.84
C SER A 83 2.42 22.16 -5.47
N SER A 84 1.43 21.30 -5.21
CA SER A 84 0.65 21.32 -3.98
C SER A 84 1.40 20.77 -2.77
N SER A 85 1.16 21.38 -1.60
CA SER A 85 1.59 20.89 -0.29
C SER A 85 0.61 19.87 0.33
N SER A 86 -0.53 19.60 -0.32
CA SER A 86 -1.53 18.66 0.17
C SER A 86 -0.95 17.25 0.26
N PRO A 87 -1.19 16.53 1.37
CA PRO A 87 -0.74 15.16 1.52
C PRO A 87 -1.41 14.24 0.50
N LEU A 88 -0.77 13.12 0.19
CA LEU A 88 -1.44 12.02 -0.50
C LEU A 88 -2.21 11.20 0.54
N LEU A 89 -3.43 10.81 0.21
CA LEU A 89 -4.17 9.80 0.96
C LEU A 89 -3.88 8.43 0.34
N ILE A 90 -3.32 7.52 1.14
CA ILE A 90 -3.13 6.12 0.78
C ILE A 90 -4.16 5.31 1.56
N GLU A 91 -5.04 4.60 0.87
CA GLU A 91 -6.06 3.73 1.49
C GLU A 91 -5.90 2.29 1.03
N TRP A 92 -6.33 1.35 1.87
CA TRP A 92 -6.34 -0.07 1.56
C TRP A 92 -7.53 -0.77 2.19
N THR A 93 -7.76 -2.00 1.77
CA THR A 93 -8.69 -2.92 2.43
C THR A 93 -7.91 -4.18 2.78
N ALA A 94 -7.48 -4.29 4.03
CA ALA A 94 -6.70 -5.43 4.51
C ALA A 94 -7.61 -6.59 4.95
N PRO A 95 -7.09 -7.82 5.00
CA PRO A 95 -7.70 -8.89 5.80
C PRO A 95 -7.84 -8.45 7.26
N THR A 96 -8.91 -8.90 7.92
CA THR A 96 -9.21 -8.53 9.31
C THR A 96 -8.07 -8.91 10.25
N GLY A 97 -7.73 -8.03 11.18
CA GLY A 97 -6.81 -8.35 12.27
C GLY A 97 -5.32 -8.17 11.96
N ALA A 98 -4.94 -7.59 10.82
CA ALA A 98 -3.53 -7.45 10.45
C ALA A 98 -3.11 -5.98 10.23
N PRO A 99 -1.95 -5.54 10.76
CA PRO A 99 -1.38 -4.24 10.44
C PRO A 99 -0.93 -4.21 8.97
N VAL A 100 -0.81 -3.01 8.40
CA VAL A 100 -0.31 -2.82 7.03
C VAL A 100 0.95 -1.97 7.05
N ALA A 101 2.03 -2.54 6.53
CA ALA A 101 3.24 -1.81 6.20
C ALA A 101 3.09 -1.22 4.79
N VAL A 102 3.33 0.07 4.66
CA VAL A 102 3.32 0.77 3.37
C VAL A 102 4.74 1.17 3.05
N ARG A 103 5.21 0.79 1.86
CA ARG A 103 6.52 1.18 1.35
C ARG A 103 6.35 1.85 0.00
N ALA A 104 6.92 3.05 -0.13
CA ALA A 104 7.13 3.67 -1.42
C ALA A 104 8.61 3.67 -1.78
N SER A 105 8.90 3.50 -3.06
CA SER A 105 10.27 3.52 -3.57
C SER A 105 10.31 4.13 -4.96
N ALA A 106 11.37 4.85 -5.26
CA ALA A 106 11.56 5.39 -6.60
C ALA A 106 11.55 4.28 -7.67
N ILE A 107 10.92 4.61 -8.79
CA ILE A 107 10.94 3.86 -10.05
C ILE A 107 11.41 4.78 -11.18
N ARG A 108 12.42 5.59 -10.86
CA ARG A 108 13.09 6.51 -11.78
C ARG A 108 14.59 6.31 -11.62
N ALA A 109 15.29 6.08 -12.73
CA ALA A 109 16.74 5.94 -12.73
C ALA A 109 17.40 7.18 -12.08
N GLY A 110 18.44 6.95 -11.29
CA GLY A 110 19.17 8.00 -10.58
C GLY A 110 18.46 8.64 -9.37
N LEU A 111 17.20 8.27 -9.08
CA LEU A 111 16.51 8.69 -7.86
C LEU A 111 16.54 7.55 -6.83
N TYR A 112 17.24 7.77 -5.72
CA TYR A 112 17.31 6.81 -4.61
C TYR A 112 16.45 7.31 -3.44
N TYR A 113 15.14 7.15 -3.59
CA TYR A 113 14.17 7.60 -2.61
C TYR A 113 13.36 6.44 -2.04
N ARG A 114 13.06 6.50 -0.75
CA ARG A 114 12.21 5.53 -0.04
C ARG A 114 11.34 6.23 0.99
N MET A 115 10.13 5.72 1.17
CA MET A 115 9.27 6.00 2.32
C MET A 115 8.75 4.68 2.89
N GLU A 116 8.69 4.58 4.22
CA GLU A 116 8.13 3.43 4.92
C GLU A 116 7.33 3.87 6.14
N THR A 117 6.16 3.28 6.32
CA THR A 117 5.36 3.40 7.54
C THR A 117 4.64 2.09 7.81
N ALA A 118 4.17 1.91 9.05
CA ALA A 118 3.34 0.79 9.43
C ALA A 118 2.15 1.30 10.21
N ARG A 119 0.97 0.80 9.85
CA ARG A 119 -0.30 1.25 10.39
C ARG A 119 -0.95 0.12 11.17
N PRO A 120 -1.52 0.43 12.35
CA PRO A 120 -2.15 -0.58 13.18
C PRO A 120 -3.40 -1.17 12.50
N ILE A 121 -3.88 -2.30 13.01
CA ILE A 121 -5.00 -3.08 12.48
C ILE A 121 -6.26 -2.21 12.19
N ALA A 122 -6.56 -1.25 13.07
CA ALA A 122 -7.74 -0.38 12.92
C ALA A 122 -7.60 0.69 11.82
N ALA A 123 -6.40 0.91 11.31
CA ALA A 123 -6.14 1.91 10.28
C ALA A 123 -6.31 1.31 8.88
N HIS A 124 -7.12 1.97 8.07
CA HIS A 124 -7.38 1.66 6.66
C HIS A 124 -6.76 2.70 5.72
N SER A 125 -6.09 3.70 6.28
CA SER A 125 -5.50 4.80 5.52
C SER A 125 -4.27 5.39 6.20
N PHE A 126 -3.48 6.08 5.39
CA PHE A 126 -2.31 6.85 5.77
C PHE A 126 -2.27 8.17 4.98
N SER A 127 -2.12 9.28 5.70
CA SER A 127 -1.89 10.59 5.10
C SER A 127 -0.38 10.79 4.95
N TRP A 128 0.10 10.76 3.71
CA TRP A 128 1.51 10.88 3.36
C TRP A 128 1.87 12.34 3.07
N PRO A 129 2.65 13.00 3.95
CA PRO A 129 2.99 14.41 3.78
C PRO A 129 3.83 14.68 2.52
N ALA A 130 3.68 15.88 1.97
CA ALA A 130 4.40 16.33 0.77
C ALA A 130 5.77 16.96 1.06
N ASP A 131 6.17 17.08 2.33
CA ASP A 131 7.37 17.75 2.83
C ASP A 131 8.68 17.24 2.20
N VAL A 132 8.79 15.95 1.86
CA VAL A 132 9.95 15.39 1.14
C VAL A 132 9.67 15.22 -0.35
N ARG A 133 8.48 14.70 -0.70
CA ARG A 133 8.13 14.36 -2.09
C ARG A 133 8.08 15.58 -3.01
N ARG A 134 7.59 16.73 -2.51
CA ARG A 134 7.45 17.97 -3.27
C ARG A 134 8.80 18.61 -3.59
N PRO A 135 9.73 18.86 -2.65
CA PRO A 135 11.06 19.37 -2.98
C PRO A 135 11.83 18.50 -3.97
N LEU A 136 11.66 17.17 -3.92
CA LEU A 136 12.27 16.23 -4.85
C LEU A 136 11.57 16.12 -6.22
N ARG A 137 10.45 16.84 -6.39
CA ARG A 137 9.60 16.81 -7.60
C ARG A 137 9.25 15.37 -8.03
N ILE A 138 8.90 14.53 -7.06
CA ILE A 138 8.52 13.13 -7.32
C ILE A 138 7.08 13.09 -7.81
N ARG A 139 6.88 12.67 -9.06
CA ARG A 139 5.57 12.51 -9.70
C ARG A 139 5.01 11.12 -9.46
N SER A 140 3.73 10.91 -9.79
CA SER A 140 3.10 9.58 -9.71
C SER A 140 3.75 8.54 -10.62
N THR A 141 4.44 8.97 -11.68
CA THR A 141 5.21 8.11 -12.59
C THR A 141 6.59 7.73 -12.05
N ASP A 142 7.07 8.42 -11.03
CA ASP A 142 8.42 8.26 -10.49
C ASP A 142 8.45 7.39 -9.23
N ILE A 143 7.27 6.98 -8.74
CA ILE A 143 7.12 6.26 -7.49
C ILE A 143 6.29 4.99 -7.65
N GLY A 144 6.80 3.89 -7.10
CA GLY A 144 6.04 2.67 -6.85
C GLY A 144 5.66 2.59 -5.38
N VAL A 145 4.45 2.10 -5.07
CA VAL A 145 3.97 1.96 -3.70
C VAL A 145 3.37 0.56 -3.51
N ILE A 146 3.79 -0.11 -2.45
CA ILE A 146 3.29 -1.43 -2.05
C ILE A 146 2.74 -1.36 -0.63
N GLY A 147 1.61 -2.04 -0.41
CA GLY A 147 1.11 -2.35 0.91
C GLY A 147 1.36 -3.83 1.19
N VAL A 148 1.89 -4.14 2.37
CA VAL A 148 2.17 -5.51 2.81
C VAL A 148 1.50 -5.74 4.15
N THR A 149 0.88 -6.90 4.29
CA THR A 149 0.35 -7.38 5.56
C THR A 149 0.76 -8.83 5.78
N SER A 150 0.66 -9.31 7.01
CA SER A 150 0.95 -10.71 7.34
C SER A 150 -0.35 -11.48 7.51
N MET A 151 -0.49 -12.61 6.81
CA MET A 151 -1.61 -13.54 6.96
C MET A 151 -1.07 -14.93 7.30
N THR A 152 -1.81 -15.67 8.14
CA THR A 152 -1.49 -17.09 8.37
C THR A 152 -2.11 -17.93 7.26
N LEU A 153 -1.27 -18.60 6.47
CA LEU A 153 -1.67 -19.53 5.42
C LEU A 153 -0.93 -20.85 5.62
N GLY A 154 -1.66 -21.96 5.68
CA GLY A 154 -1.09 -23.28 5.96
C GLY A 154 -0.35 -23.33 7.31
N GLY A 155 -0.87 -22.60 8.31
CA GLY A 155 -0.29 -22.52 9.66
C GLY A 155 0.98 -21.68 9.76
N ARG A 156 1.37 -20.93 8.72
CA ARG A 156 2.58 -20.08 8.74
C ARG A 156 2.26 -18.63 8.36
N PRO A 157 2.90 -17.64 9.00
CA PRO A 157 2.80 -16.25 8.57
C PRO A 157 3.40 -16.10 7.16
N ARG A 158 2.67 -15.41 6.29
CA ARG A 158 3.05 -15.10 4.91
C ARG A 158 2.81 -13.62 4.64
N ASP A 159 3.72 -13.01 3.90
CA ASP A 159 3.51 -11.66 3.37
C ASP A 159 2.48 -11.71 2.24
N VAL A 160 1.48 -10.83 2.36
CA VAL A 160 0.41 -10.68 1.38
C VAL A 160 0.35 -9.21 1.00
N LEU A 161 0.42 -8.95 -0.31
CA LEU A 161 0.27 -7.60 -0.84
C LEU A 161 -1.19 -7.19 -0.80
N VAL A 162 -1.43 -5.95 -0.37
CA VAL A 162 -2.75 -5.32 -0.41
C VAL A 162 -2.75 -4.21 -1.48
N PRO A 163 -3.71 -4.23 -2.42
CA PRO A 163 -3.87 -3.15 -3.39
C PRO A 163 -4.12 -1.82 -2.70
N LEU A 164 -3.35 -0.82 -3.11
CA LEU A 164 -3.46 0.53 -2.57
C LEU A 164 -4.31 1.43 -3.47
N ARG A 165 -5.04 2.33 -2.85
CA ARG A 165 -5.77 3.42 -3.48
C ARG A 165 -5.10 4.72 -3.08
N ILE A 166 -4.56 5.45 -4.05
CA ILE A 166 -3.75 6.63 -3.78
C ILE A 166 -4.38 7.83 -4.46
N SER A 167 -4.72 8.83 -3.66
CA SER A 167 -5.31 10.07 -4.16
C SER A 167 -4.74 11.30 -3.46
N GLN A 168 -5.03 12.48 -4.00
CA GLN A 168 -4.63 13.76 -3.44
C GLN A 168 -5.80 14.73 -3.36
N ARG A 169 -6.59 14.82 -4.43
CA ARG A 169 -7.69 15.79 -4.54
C ARG A 169 -9.04 15.10 -4.64
N ARG A 170 -9.08 13.92 -5.26
CA ARG A 170 -10.32 13.19 -5.50
C ARG A 170 -10.43 12.00 -4.53
N PRO A 171 -11.63 11.64 -4.07
CA PRO A 171 -11.82 10.36 -3.41
C PRO A 171 -11.38 9.22 -4.34
N PRO A 172 -10.68 8.19 -3.85
CA PRO A 172 -10.26 7.11 -4.70
C PRO A 172 -11.44 6.22 -5.09
N THR A 173 -11.43 5.75 -6.34
CA THR A 173 -12.43 4.81 -6.86
C THR A 173 -12.04 3.38 -6.48
N ARG A 174 -13.02 2.59 -6.03
CA ARG A 174 -12.85 1.14 -5.83
C ARG A 174 -13.04 0.36 -7.14
N SER A 175 -12.28 -0.72 -7.30
CA SER A 175 -12.20 -1.55 -8.49
C SER A 175 -11.65 -2.94 -8.17
N SER A 176 -12.10 -3.95 -8.92
CA SER A 176 -11.52 -5.31 -8.97
C SER A 176 -10.36 -5.42 -9.97
N ARG A 177 -9.98 -4.32 -10.62
CA ARG A 177 -8.92 -4.27 -11.65
C ARG A 177 -7.69 -3.57 -11.09
N TYR A 178 -6.64 -4.36 -10.87
CA TYR A 178 -5.40 -3.87 -10.28
C TYR A 178 -4.32 -3.61 -11.32
N ARG A 179 -3.52 -2.58 -11.06
CA ARG A 179 -2.33 -2.27 -11.82
C ARG A 179 -1.10 -2.64 -11.00
N LEU A 180 -0.32 -3.55 -11.56
CA LEU A 180 0.98 -3.97 -11.07
C LEU A 180 2.06 -3.19 -11.85
N THR A 181 3.08 -2.70 -11.16
CA THR A 181 4.29 -2.17 -11.80
C THR A 181 5.48 -3.03 -11.40
N LEU A 182 6.17 -3.55 -12.40
CA LEU A 182 7.41 -4.29 -12.22
C LEU A 182 8.60 -3.38 -12.49
N TRP A 183 9.69 -3.59 -11.77
CA TRP A 183 10.95 -2.90 -12.01
C TRP A 183 12.05 -3.93 -12.31
N PRO A 184 12.51 -4.04 -13.57
CA PRO A 184 13.64 -4.85 -13.93
C PRO A 184 14.96 -4.09 -13.72
N THR A 185 15.99 -4.76 -13.23
CA THR A 185 17.37 -4.21 -13.19
C THR A 185 18.22 -4.67 -14.38
N ILE A 186 17.67 -5.52 -15.23
CA ILE A 186 18.29 -6.08 -16.44
C ILE A 186 17.32 -6.02 -17.62
N GLY A 187 17.84 -6.11 -18.85
CA GLY A 187 17.00 -6.27 -20.04
C GLY A 187 16.26 -7.62 -20.04
N LEU A 188 14.97 -7.61 -20.39
CA LEU A 188 14.14 -8.80 -20.55
C LEU A 188 13.57 -8.88 -21.97
N SER A 189 13.46 -10.07 -22.54
CA SER A 189 12.87 -10.28 -23.87
C SER A 189 11.40 -10.65 -23.82
N ASP A 190 10.98 -11.36 -22.78
CA ASP A 190 9.62 -11.87 -22.63
C ASP A 190 9.19 -11.79 -21.17
N VAL A 191 7.92 -11.44 -20.94
CA VAL A 191 7.30 -11.41 -19.61
C VAL A 191 5.96 -12.11 -19.66
N PHE A 192 5.77 -13.06 -18.74
CA PHE A 192 4.60 -13.91 -18.62
C PHE A 192 3.96 -13.72 -17.25
N LEU A 193 2.63 -13.61 -17.23
CA LEU A 193 1.83 -13.44 -16.02
C LEU A 193 0.97 -14.68 -15.78
N THR A 194 1.05 -15.18 -14.55
CA THR A 194 0.14 -16.19 -13.99
C THR A 194 -0.58 -15.60 -12.80
N VAL A 195 -1.90 -15.79 -12.74
CA VAL A 195 -2.75 -15.42 -11.61
C VAL A 195 -3.66 -16.59 -11.28
N ALA A 196 -3.65 -17.01 -10.02
CA ALA A 196 -4.47 -18.11 -9.53
C ALA A 196 -5.11 -17.76 -8.19
N ALA A 197 -6.36 -18.17 -7.99
CA ALA A 197 -6.95 -18.25 -6.66
C ALA A 197 -6.18 -19.28 -5.83
N THR A 198 -6.11 -19.08 -4.51
CA THR A 198 -5.36 -19.95 -3.61
C THR A 198 -6.27 -20.64 -2.59
N GLY A 199 -5.81 -21.81 -2.11
CA GLY A 199 -6.39 -22.48 -0.96
C GLY A 199 -5.93 -21.86 0.37
N ALA A 200 -6.36 -22.46 1.48
CA ALA A 200 -6.01 -22.00 2.83
C ALA A 200 -4.49 -22.07 3.14
N ASP A 201 -3.73 -22.84 2.36
CA ASP A 201 -2.28 -22.98 2.44
C ASP A 201 -1.51 -21.99 1.54
N GLY A 202 -2.22 -21.21 0.72
CA GLY A 202 -1.64 -20.33 -0.29
C GLY A 202 -1.24 -21.03 -1.58
N ALA A 203 -1.50 -22.34 -1.73
CA ALA A 203 -1.26 -23.07 -2.97
C ALA A 203 -2.33 -22.73 -4.01
N PRO A 204 -1.98 -22.71 -5.32
CA PRO A 204 -2.95 -22.39 -6.37
C PRO A 204 -4.00 -23.51 -6.51
N THR A 205 -5.28 -23.12 -6.50
CA THR A 205 -6.43 -24.04 -6.66
C THR A 205 -7.16 -23.85 -7.98
N ARG A 206 -7.24 -22.61 -8.48
CA ARG A 206 -7.89 -22.27 -9.76
C ARG A 206 -7.11 -21.18 -10.47
N TYR A 207 -6.69 -21.44 -11.71
CA TYR A 207 -6.00 -20.44 -12.53
C TYR A 207 -7.01 -19.52 -13.22
N LEU A 208 -6.88 -18.21 -12.98
CA LEU A 208 -7.59 -17.17 -13.72
C LEU A 208 -6.85 -16.83 -15.02
N GLN A 209 -5.51 -16.87 -14.95
CA GLN A 209 -4.62 -16.62 -16.05
C GLN A 209 -3.37 -17.48 -15.85
N ARG A 210 -2.90 -18.18 -16.88
CA ARG A 210 -1.72 -19.05 -16.79
C ARG A 210 -0.73 -18.74 -17.91
N ASP A 211 0.47 -18.35 -17.52
CA ASP A 211 1.62 -18.10 -18.39
C ASP A 211 1.28 -17.24 -19.63
N VAL A 212 0.42 -16.24 -19.46
CA VAL A 212 0.02 -15.34 -20.54
C VAL A 212 1.10 -14.28 -20.74
N LYS A 213 1.61 -14.19 -21.96
CA LYS A 213 2.59 -13.20 -22.38
C LYS A 213 1.94 -11.80 -22.38
N LEU A 214 2.59 -10.82 -21.75
CA LEU A 214 2.03 -9.47 -21.62
C LEU A 214 2.01 -8.71 -22.96
N THR A 215 3.17 -8.57 -23.59
CA THR A 215 3.34 -7.96 -24.91
C THR A 215 4.65 -8.49 -25.50
N SER A 216 4.73 -8.58 -26.83
CA SER A 216 5.98 -8.86 -27.54
C SER A 216 6.89 -7.62 -27.56
N GLY A 217 8.18 -7.81 -27.32
CA GLY A 217 9.19 -6.76 -27.43
C GLY A 217 10.16 -6.73 -26.28
N LEU A 218 11.26 -5.99 -26.47
CA LEU A 218 12.30 -5.81 -25.46
C LEU A 218 11.78 -4.93 -24.32
N TYR A 219 12.04 -5.36 -23.08
CA TYR A 219 11.82 -4.60 -21.86
C TYR A 219 13.19 -4.15 -21.32
N PRO A 220 13.59 -2.88 -21.52
CA PRO A 220 14.89 -2.41 -21.09
C PRO A 220 15.06 -2.45 -19.56
N ALA A 221 16.31 -2.59 -19.11
CA ALA A 221 16.66 -2.41 -17.70
C ALA A 221 16.20 -1.03 -17.20
N GLU A 222 15.85 -0.96 -15.91
CA GLU A 222 15.49 0.29 -15.22
C GLU A 222 14.33 1.06 -15.85
N ARG A 223 13.45 0.35 -16.57
CA ARG A 223 12.19 0.88 -17.08
C ARG A 223 11.00 0.15 -16.46
N PRO A 224 10.04 0.88 -15.88
CA PRO A 224 8.91 0.24 -15.23
C PRO A 224 8.02 -0.45 -16.26
N ILE A 225 7.59 -1.67 -15.95
CA ILE A 225 6.65 -2.43 -16.77
C ILE A 225 5.28 -2.36 -16.12
N ALA A 226 4.33 -1.70 -16.77
CA ALA A 226 2.96 -1.62 -16.31
C ALA A 226 2.17 -2.86 -16.75
N VAL A 227 1.54 -3.52 -15.79
CA VAL A 227 0.79 -4.76 -15.99
C VAL A 227 -0.61 -4.58 -15.43
N ARG A 228 -1.64 -4.96 -16.19
CA ARG A 228 -3.01 -5.07 -15.69
C ARG A 228 -3.26 -6.51 -15.28
N LEU A 229 -3.68 -6.71 -14.05
CA LEU A 229 -4.12 -8.03 -13.59
C LEU A 229 -5.52 -8.33 -14.16
N PRO A 230 -5.88 -9.62 -14.35
CA PRO A 230 -7.25 -10.00 -14.64
C PRO A 230 -8.19 -9.52 -13.53
N GLU A 231 -9.45 -9.34 -13.88
CA GLU A 231 -10.47 -8.96 -12.90
C GLU A 231 -10.65 -10.06 -11.85
N LEU A 232 -10.61 -9.68 -10.57
CA LEU A 232 -10.80 -10.61 -9.46
C LEU A 232 -12.23 -10.45 -8.92
N GLU A 233 -12.96 -11.56 -8.83
CA GLU A 233 -14.37 -11.54 -8.47
C GLU A 233 -14.59 -11.85 -6.99
N GLU A 234 -13.95 -12.93 -6.51
CA GLU A 234 -14.18 -13.49 -5.18
C GLU A 234 -13.19 -12.92 -4.18
N ARG A 235 -13.69 -12.50 -3.01
CA ARG A 235 -12.81 -12.17 -1.89
C ARG A 235 -11.88 -13.35 -1.60
N GLY A 236 -10.59 -13.09 -1.47
CA GLY A 236 -9.63 -14.14 -1.15
C GLY A 236 -8.19 -13.74 -1.38
N VAL A 237 -7.31 -14.73 -1.25
CA VAL A 237 -5.88 -14.59 -1.56
C VAL A 237 -5.61 -15.21 -2.93
N TYR A 238 -4.82 -14.50 -3.72
CA TYR A 238 -4.42 -14.89 -5.06
C TYR A 238 -2.90 -15.00 -5.14
N LEU A 239 -2.41 -16.03 -5.82
CA LEU A 239 -1.02 -16.14 -6.23
C LEU A 239 -0.84 -15.37 -7.52
N VAL A 240 0.11 -14.42 -7.52
CA VAL A 240 0.58 -13.76 -8.73
C VAL A 240 2.02 -14.17 -8.96
N ARG A 241 2.30 -14.74 -10.13
CA ARG A 241 3.65 -15.12 -10.56
C ARG A 241 3.97 -14.41 -11.87
N VAL A 242 5.14 -13.78 -11.90
CA VAL A 242 5.71 -13.18 -13.10
C VAL A 242 6.98 -13.94 -13.45
N ALA A 243 6.98 -14.59 -14.60
CA ALA A 243 8.16 -15.21 -15.18
C ALA A 243 8.66 -14.32 -16.33
N ALA A 244 9.97 -14.24 -16.52
CA ALA A 244 10.55 -13.50 -17.63
C ALA A 244 11.82 -14.17 -18.15
N THR A 245 12.08 -13.96 -19.44
CA THR A 245 13.31 -14.37 -20.12
C THR A 245 14.26 -13.18 -20.16
N ARG A 246 15.52 -13.38 -19.80
CA ARG A 246 16.54 -12.33 -19.85
C ARG A 246 17.02 -12.16 -21.28
N GLU A 247 17.38 -10.94 -21.67
CA GLU A 247 17.96 -10.66 -22.99
C GLU A 247 19.24 -11.47 -23.24
N ALA A 248 20.09 -11.62 -22.21
CA ALA A 248 21.31 -12.43 -22.26
C ALA A 248 21.06 -13.96 -22.13
N GLY A 249 19.80 -14.40 -22.13
CA GLY A 249 19.42 -15.80 -21.92
C GLY A 249 19.13 -16.17 -20.46
N GLY A 250 18.38 -17.27 -20.29
CA GLY A 250 17.92 -17.76 -19.00
C GLY A 250 16.65 -17.08 -18.48
N GLY A 251 16.16 -17.56 -17.34
CA GLY A 251 14.89 -17.11 -16.73
C GLY A 251 15.07 -16.32 -15.44
N VAL A 252 14.04 -15.55 -15.10
CA VAL A 252 13.80 -15.02 -13.75
C VAL A 252 12.33 -15.22 -13.40
N THR A 253 12.03 -15.44 -12.13
CA THR A 253 10.66 -15.47 -11.64
C THR A 253 10.56 -14.69 -10.36
N THR A 254 9.47 -13.93 -10.22
CA THR A 254 9.04 -13.35 -8.94
C THR A 254 7.59 -13.77 -8.70
N SER A 255 7.27 -14.11 -7.46
CA SER A 255 5.93 -14.52 -7.05
C SER A 255 5.55 -13.87 -5.73
N PHE A 256 4.29 -13.51 -5.59
CA PHE A 256 3.75 -12.91 -4.37
C PHE A 256 2.28 -13.29 -4.19
N LEU A 257 1.81 -13.16 -2.96
CA LEU A 257 0.41 -13.30 -2.62
C LEU A 257 -0.26 -11.93 -2.64
N LEU A 258 -1.50 -11.90 -3.10
CA LEU A 258 -2.32 -10.72 -3.26
C LEU A 258 -3.63 -10.93 -2.52
N TYR A 259 -4.04 -10.01 -1.65
CA TYR A 259 -5.37 -10.02 -1.07
C TYR A 259 -6.34 -9.20 -1.92
N HIS A 260 -7.47 -9.81 -2.30
CA HIS A 260 -8.61 -9.14 -2.91
C HIS A 260 -9.77 -9.09 -1.91
N ALA A 261 -10.29 -7.89 -1.65
CA ALA A 261 -11.33 -7.69 -0.65
C ALA A 261 -12.75 -8.10 -1.11
N GLY A 262 -12.92 -8.47 -2.39
CA GLY A 262 -14.22 -8.63 -3.04
C GLY A 262 -14.79 -7.30 -3.54
N ARG A 263 -15.78 -7.36 -4.43
CA ARG A 263 -16.59 -6.18 -4.76
C ARG A 263 -17.41 -5.78 -3.53
N THR A 264 -17.24 -4.56 -3.05
CA THR A 264 -18.22 -3.97 -2.13
C THR A 264 -19.44 -3.53 -2.95
N GLY A 265 -20.49 -4.35 -2.95
CA GLY A 265 -21.81 -4.08 -3.54
C GLY A 265 -22.85 -5.06 -3.00
N GLU A 266 -23.81 -4.53 -2.25
CA GLU A 266 -25.00 -5.14 -1.66
C GLU A 266 -24.82 -6.28 -0.64
N GLY A 267 -25.43 -6.08 0.52
CA GLY A 267 -25.59 -7.13 1.51
C GLY A 267 -26.36 -8.31 0.92
N ARG A 268 -25.67 -9.43 0.70
CA ARG A 268 -26.32 -10.71 0.91
C ARG A 268 -26.60 -10.83 2.41
N GLN A 269 -27.81 -10.47 2.82
CA GLN A 269 -28.45 -11.20 3.91
C GLN A 269 -28.38 -12.68 3.53
N ALA A 270 -27.65 -13.46 4.32
CA ALA A 270 -27.68 -14.90 4.22
C ALA A 270 -29.12 -15.40 4.51
N PRO A 271 -29.59 -16.45 3.84
CA PRO A 271 -30.86 -17.11 4.18
C PRO A 271 -30.84 -17.69 5.59
#